data_AF-N4X6Z4-F1
#
_entry.id   AF-N4X6Z4-F1
#
_cell.length_a   1.000
_cell.length_b   1.000
_cell.length_c   1.000
_cell.angle_alpha   90.00
_cell.angle_beta   90.00
_cell.angle_gamma   90.00
#
_symmetry.space_group_name_H-M   'P 1'
#
loop_
_entity.id
_entity.type
_entity.pdbx_description
1 polymer ?
#
loop_
_entity_poly.entity_id
_entity_poly.type
_entity_poly.pdbx_seq_one_letter_code
_entity_poly.pdbx_strand_id
1 'polypeptide(L)'
;MSSDMSSLATSQPSQFQDQLEAILDKLKTDPSSITADDARLLSDNFTTRDERAVRIIFAVEYLAIANKDLHGAVDDSPEEVTTEVLRTTQSIVSKMQKALGNTNVLHPEVEDELQEEIARIEPKIAQGTVTKAEANRLHSLEARAHGHTEKGGITAAAQSVVARRERQLSPSGGPEALQPSDSEQPQGNKGSFTSSEQQSQYEKEENLLQAADAVKDKIEEGTVTKAEASHLQSLESRAHGDTAKGGIAATAQSTTARRESNANDACPCADSKNTLSSKEQPYHSKEENLRQVELPIRLKIQDGTVMAAEANKLHSCEMRAHGHTEKGGLAATAQSVVARQQKTLSDTSNSPYPSETDTESRKEDINVGKEPKKVEGDLGDVLKTENEAQ
;
A
#
# COMPACT_ATOMS: atom_id res chain seq x y z
N MET A 1 -23.52 -56.40 27.08
CA MET A 1 -22.53 -55.39 27.54
C MET A 1 -22.11 -54.56 26.33
N SER A 2 -22.87 -53.51 26.05
CA SER A 2 -22.59 -52.51 25.01
C SER A 2 -23.47 -51.33 25.33
N SER A 3 -22.94 -50.41 26.12
CA SER A 3 -23.56 -49.12 26.40
C SER A 3 -22.46 -48.15 26.83
N ASP A 4 -22.57 -46.94 26.27
CA ASP A 4 -22.03 -45.67 26.75
C ASP A 4 -20.59 -45.29 26.37
N MET A 5 -20.38 -44.82 25.13
CA MET A 5 -19.24 -43.98 24.73
C MET A 5 -19.62 -42.87 23.72
N SER A 6 -20.86 -42.34 23.78
CA SER A 6 -21.39 -41.47 22.71
C SER A 6 -21.93 -40.10 23.15
N SER A 7 -21.40 -39.50 24.23
CA SER A 7 -21.89 -38.20 24.75
C SER A 7 -20.86 -37.05 24.79
N LEU A 8 -19.67 -37.17 24.18
CA LEU A 8 -18.59 -36.19 24.37
C LEU A 8 -18.34 -35.23 23.17
N ALA A 9 -19.31 -34.97 22.30
CA ALA A 9 -19.04 -34.26 21.03
C ALA A 9 -19.85 -32.99 20.74
N THR A 10 -20.66 -32.45 21.67
CA THR A 10 -21.57 -31.33 21.33
C THR A 10 -21.47 -30.05 22.16
N SER A 11 -20.56 -29.95 23.13
CA SER A 11 -20.48 -28.76 24.01
C SER A 11 -19.53 -27.64 23.56
N GLN A 12 -18.74 -27.81 22.49
CA GLN A 12 -17.77 -26.80 22.05
C GLN A 12 -18.36 -25.54 21.38
N PRO A 13 -19.45 -25.58 20.59
CA PRO A 13 -19.92 -24.40 19.85
C PRO A 13 -20.42 -23.28 20.75
N SER A 14 -21.08 -23.61 21.87
CA SER A 14 -21.63 -22.62 22.80
C SER A 14 -20.54 -21.86 23.55
N GLN A 15 -19.47 -22.54 23.95
CA GLN A 15 -18.37 -21.92 24.70
C GLN A 15 -17.66 -20.83 23.89
N PHE A 16 -17.43 -21.04 22.59
CA PHE A 16 -16.85 -20.01 21.73
C PHE A 16 -17.77 -18.80 21.58
N GLN A 17 -19.08 -19.04 21.48
CA GLN A 17 -20.06 -17.99 21.29
C GLN A 17 -20.18 -17.11 22.55
N ASP A 18 -20.19 -17.73 23.73
CA ASP A 18 -20.18 -17.03 25.02
C ASP A 18 -18.89 -16.21 25.22
N GLN A 19 -17.73 -16.77 24.82
CA GLN A 19 -16.44 -16.06 24.89
C GLN A 19 -16.38 -14.88 23.91
N LEU A 20 -16.85 -15.07 22.68
CA LEU A 20 -16.92 -14.02 21.69
C LEU A 20 -17.87 -12.91 22.16
N GLU A 21 -19.02 -13.24 22.72
CA GLU A 21 -19.96 -12.26 23.26
C GLU A 21 -19.36 -11.47 24.42
N ALA A 22 -18.66 -12.14 25.35
CA ALA A 22 -17.96 -11.48 26.45
C ALA A 22 -16.87 -10.50 25.95
N ILE A 23 -16.13 -10.87 24.90
CA ILE A 23 -15.10 -10.00 24.31
C ILE A 23 -15.72 -8.85 23.53
N LEU A 24 -16.82 -9.10 22.82
CA LEU A 24 -17.58 -8.04 22.15
C LEU A 24 -18.19 -7.05 23.15
N ASP A 25 -18.61 -7.51 24.32
CA ASP A 25 -19.13 -6.65 25.39
C ASP A 25 -18.01 -5.77 25.97
N LYS A 26 -16.84 -6.36 26.29
CA LYS A 26 -15.63 -5.60 26.67
C LYS A 26 -15.26 -4.53 25.63
N LEU A 27 -15.26 -4.90 24.34
CA LEU A 27 -15.00 -3.98 23.23
C LEU A 27 -16.00 -2.82 23.17
N LYS A 28 -17.26 -3.02 23.57
CA LYS A 28 -18.29 -1.98 23.62
C LYS A 28 -18.16 -1.09 24.84
N THR A 29 -17.89 -1.66 26.01
CA THR A 29 -17.89 -0.93 27.28
C THR A 29 -16.58 -0.22 27.55
N ASP A 30 -15.46 -0.91 27.33
CA ASP A 30 -14.12 -0.41 27.57
C ASP A 30 -13.11 -1.12 26.65
N PRO A 31 -12.85 -0.60 25.44
CA PRO A 31 -11.94 -1.22 24.51
C PRO A 31 -10.49 -1.26 25.00
N SER A 32 -10.12 -0.44 26.00
CA SER A 32 -8.78 -0.47 26.60
C SER A 32 -8.55 -1.70 27.48
N SER A 33 -9.63 -2.33 27.96
CA SER A 33 -9.58 -3.55 28.78
C SER A 33 -9.25 -4.83 28.01
N ILE A 34 -9.19 -4.79 26.68
CA ILE A 34 -8.86 -5.94 25.83
C ILE A 34 -7.37 -6.28 25.96
N THR A 35 -7.09 -7.52 26.37
CA THR A 35 -5.74 -8.03 26.60
C THR A 35 -5.31 -9.03 25.52
N ALA A 36 -4.01 -9.33 25.48
CA ALA A 36 -3.47 -10.37 24.60
C ALA A 36 -4.01 -11.77 24.95
N ASP A 37 -4.41 -11.98 26.22
CA ASP A 37 -4.99 -13.25 26.67
C ASP A 37 -6.41 -13.44 26.12
N ASP A 38 -7.19 -12.36 25.98
CA ASP A 38 -8.51 -12.41 25.33
C ASP A 38 -8.39 -12.84 23.86
N ALA A 39 -7.35 -12.37 23.14
CA ALA A 39 -7.08 -12.79 21.77
C ALA A 39 -6.68 -14.28 21.67
N ARG A 40 -5.84 -14.76 22.61
CA ARG A 40 -5.46 -16.18 22.68
C ARG A 40 -6.63 -17.09 23.02
N LEU A 41 -7.48 -16.68 23.96
CA LEU A 41 -8.70 -17.43 24.33
C LEU A 41 -9.63 -17.62 23.11
N LEU A 42 -9.76 -16.58 22.27
CA LEU A 42 -10.50 -16.68 21.01
C LEU A 42 -9.82 -17.61 19.99
N SER A 43 -8.49 -17.55 19.86
CA SER A 43 -7.77 -18.40 18.90
C SER A 43 -7.80 -19.88 19.27
N ASP A 44 -7.73 -20.19 20.56
CA ASP A 44 -7.65 -21.57 21.07
C ASP A 44 -8.96 -22.35 20.89
N ASN A 45 -10.10 -21.65 20.86
CA ASN A 45 -11.43 -22.25 20.71
C ASN A 45 -11.93 -22.23 19.25
N PHE A 46 -11.11 -21.76 18.31
CA PHE A 46 -11.52 -21.54 16.93
C PHE A 46 -11.04 -22.64 15.97
N THR A 47 -11.94 -23.11 15.09
CA THR A 47 -11.58 -24.02 13.99
C THR A 47 -11.45 -23.23 12.69
N THR A 48 -10.36 -23.45 11.94
CA THR A 48 -9.88 -22.63 10.80
C THR A 48 -10.81 -22.46 9.59
N ARG A 49 -12.08 -22.87 9.65
CA ARG A 49 -13.01 -22.86 8.51
C ARG A 49 -13.80 -21.57 8.31
N ASP A 50 -13.94 -20.71 9.32
CA ASP A 50 -14.71 -19.45 9.18
C ASP A 50 -13.80 -18.22 8.99
N GLU A 51 -13.68 -17.75 7.75
CA GLU A 51 -12.90 -16.56 7.40
C GLU A 51 -13.33 -15.28 8.15
N ARG A 52 -14.59 -15.18 8.57
CA ARG A 52 -15.08 -14.01 9.32
C ARG A 52 -14.50 -14.03 10.73
N ALA A 53 -14.55 -15.16 11.40
CA ALA A 53 -14.02 -15.31 12.74
C ALA A 53 -12.48 -15.19 12.76
N VAL A 54 -11.76 -15.70 11.75
CA VAL A 54 -10.31 -15.43 11.59
C VAL A 54 -10.03 -13.92 11.53
N ARG A 55 -10.80 -13.16 10.75
CA ARG A 55 -10.66 -11.69 10.67
C ARG A 55 -10.92 -11.00 12.00
N ILE A 56 -11.91 -11.47 12.77
CA ILE A 56 -12.23 -10.93 14.10
C ILE A 56 -11.08 -11.22 15.07
N ILE A 57 -10.55 -12.45 15.09
CA ILE A 57 -9.44 -12.86 15.95
C ILE A 57 -8.21 -11.98 15.68
N PHE A 58 -7.82 -11.81 14.42
CA PHE A 58 -6.71 -10.92 14.06
C PHE A 58 -6.97 -9.48 14.51
N ALA A 59 -8.18 -8.95 14.33
CA ALA A 59 -8.50 -7.60 14.74
C ALA A 59 -8.39 -7.40 16.27
N VAL A 60 -8.82 -8.39 17.06
CA VAL A 60 -8.69 -8.38 18.53
C VAL A 60 -7.21 -8.46 18.94
N GLU A 61 -6.42 -9.30 18.29
CA GLU A 61 -4.98 -9.42 18.54
C GLU A 61 -4.24 -8.11 18.24
N TYR A 62 -4.51 -7.49 17.08
CA TYR A 62 -3.94 -6.18 16.74
C TYR A 62 -4.33 -5.10 17.74
N LEU A 63 -5.57 -5.09 18.24
CA LEU A 63 -6.00 -4.13 19.25
C LEU A 63 -5.27 -4.34 20.57
N ALA A 64 -5.14 -5.59 21.03
CA ALA A 64 -4.44 -5.90 22.27
C ALA A 64 -2.98 -5.43 22.23
N ILE A 65 -2.29 -5.61 21.10
CA ILE A 65 -0.93 -5.11 20.89
C ILE A 65 -0.91 -3.57 20.91
N ALA A 66 -1.79 -2.92 20.16
CA ALA A 66 -1.86 -1.47 20.09
C ALA A 66 -2.19 -0.83 21.44
N ASN A 67 -3.09 -1.41 22.23
CA ASN A 67 -3.43 -0.96 23.57
C ASN A 67 -2.23 -1.07 24.51
N LYS A 68 -1.50 -2.19 24.44
CA LYS A 68 -0.29 -2.39 25.25
C LYS A 68 0.78 -1.35 24.91
N ASP A 69 1.01 -1.10 23.63
CA ASP A 69 1.98 -0.10 23.16
C ASP A 69 1.54 1.32 23.55
N LEU A 70 0.24 1.62 23.47
CA LEU A 70 -0.33 2.90 23.87
C LEU A 70 -0.23 3.12 25.38
N HIS A 71 -0.57 2.12 26.19
CA HIS A 71 -0.44 2.19 27.65
C HIS A 71 1.03 2.34 28.06
N GLY A 72 1.94 1.57 27.46
CA GLY A 72 3.37 1.73 27.71
C GLY A 72 3.89 3.13 27.37
N ALA A 73 3.52 3.66 26.20
CA ALA A 73 3.91 5.02 25.80
C ALA A 73 3.31 6.11 26.71
N VAL A 74 2.05 5.95 27.13
CA VAL A 74 1.37 6.90 28.03
C VAL A 74 1.98 6.88 29.44
N ASP A 75 2.34 5.70 29.96
CA ASP A 75 2.89 5.52 31.30
C ASP A 75 4.38 5.93 31.38
N ASP A 76 5.17 5.63 30.35
CA ASP A 76 6.60 5.96 30.31
C ASP A 76 6.84 7.45 30.01
N SER A 77 6.02 8.05 29.14
CA SER A 77 6.21 9.42 28.66
C SER A 77 4.89 10.04 28.13
N PRO A 78 4.00 10.55 29.00
CA PRO A 78 2.73 11.13 28.57
C PRO A 78 2.88 12.36 27.65
N GLU A 79 4.04 13.02 27.70
CA GLU A 79 4.40 14.14 26.82
C GLU A 79 4.73 13.69 25.38
N GLU A 80 5.03 12.41 25.16
CA GLU A 80 5.30 11.82 23.84
C GLU A 80 4.04 11.32 23.12
N VAL A 81 2.86 11.47 23.73
CA VAL A 81 1.57 11.20 23.07
C VAL A 81 1.30 12.29 22.04
N THR A 82 1.95 12.15 20.89
CA THR A 82 1.81 13.04 19.74
C THR A 82 0.48 12.85 19.03
N THR A 83 0.08 13.85 18.25
CA THR A 83 -1.14 13.77 17.44
C THR A 83 -1.13 12.62 16.43
N GLU A 84 0.06 12.16 16.05
CA GLU A 84 0.33 11.03 15.16
C GLU A 84 -0.08 9.71 15.79
N VAL A 85 0.22 9.51 17.08
CA VAL A 85 -0.18 8.33 17.85
C VAL A 85 -1.71 8.30 17.96
N LEU A 86 -2.33 9.41 18.36
CA LEU A 86 -3.79 9.52 18.44
C LEU A 86 -4.48 9.26 17.08
N ARG A 87 -3.96 9.83 16.00
CA ARG A 87 -4.46 9.61 14.62
C ARG A 87 -4.33 8.14 14.20
N THR A 88 -3.25 7.49 14.56
CA THR A 88 -3.01 6.07 14.27
C THR A 88 -3.99 5.20 15.04
N THR A 89 -4.16 5.43 16.34
CA THR A 89 -5.14 4.74 17.18
C THR A 89 -6.55 4.92 16.64
N GLN A 90 -6.95 6.14 16.28
CA GLN A 90 -8.27 6.40 15.69
C GLN A 90 -8.49 5.68 14.36
N SER A 91 -7.45 5.60 13.51
CA SER A 91 -7.47 4.83 12.26
C SER A 91 -7.65 3.33 12.49
N ILE A 92 -6.99 2.77 13.51
CA ILE A 92 -7.14 1.36 13.91
C ILE A 92 -8.56 1.10 14.40
N VAL A 93 -9.09 1.93 15.31
CA VAL A 93 -10.47 1.82 15.82
C VAL A 93 -11.48 1.88 14.67
N SER A 94 -11.27 2.77 13.70
CA SER A 94 -12.14 2.89 12.51
C SER A 94 -12.11 1.62 11.65
N LYS A 95 -10.93 1.02 11.43
CA LYS A 95 -10.80 -0.25 10.70
C LYS A 95 -11.46 -1.40 11.46
N MET A 96 -11.38 -1.42 12.78
CA MET A 96 -12.03 -2.43 13.61
C MET A 96 -13.55 -2.32 13.57
N GLN A 97 -14.10 -1.11 13.71
CA GLN A 97 -15.53 -0.87 13.55
C GLN A 97 -16.01 -1.38 12.18
N LYS A 98 -15.20 -1.17 11.13
CA LYS A 98 -15.48 -1.68 9.79
C LYS A 98 -15.44 -3.21 9.70
N ALA A 99 -14.44 -3.84 10.32
CA ALA A 99 -14.29 -5.29 10.34
C ALA A 99 -15.40 -6.01 11.15
N LEU A 100 -15.88 -5.37 12.21
CA LEU A 100 -16.98 -5.86 13.04
C LEU A 100 -18.36 -5.69 12.37
N GLY A 101 -18.45 -4.97 11.25
CA GLY A 101 -19.72 -4.60 10.62
C GLY A 101 -20.45 -3.46 11.34
N ASN A 102 -19.83 -2.86 12.37
CA ASN A 102 -20.35 -1.73 13.12
C ASN A 102 -20.16 -0.38 12.42
N THR A 103 -19.61 -0.33 11.19
CA THR A 103 -19.61 0.91 10.38
C THR A 103 -20.99 1.29 9.85
N ASN A 104 -21.95 0.37 9.94
CA ASN A 104 -23.34 0.62 9.64
C ASN A 104 -24.14 0.37 10.91
N VAL A 105 -23.86 1.10 11.99
CA VAL A 105 -24.98 1.39 12.90
C VAL A 105 -25.95 2.15 12.01
N LEU A 106 -26.94 1.44 11.46
CA LEU A 106 -28.08 2.00 10.77
C LEU A 106 -28.57 3.07 11.73
N HIS A 107 -28.25 4.33 11.45
CA HIS A 107 -28.81 5.45 12.18
C HIS A 107 -30.26 5.47 11.72
N PRO A 108 -31.20 4.87 12.48
CA PRO A 108 -32.56 4.65 11.96
C PRO A 108 -33.20 6.00 11.64
N GLU A 109 -32.82 7.00 12.44
CA GLU A 109 -33.18 8.41 12.28
C GLU A 109 -32.72 9.00 10.93
N VAL A 110 -31.54 8.62 10.42
CA VAL A 110 -31.02 9.13 9.14
C VAL A 110 -31.63 8.38 7.96
N GLU A 111 -32.01 7.12 8.15
CA GLU A 111 -32.69 6.31 7.14
C GLU A 111 -34.10 6.87 6.85
N ASP A 112 -34.84 7.25 7.90
CA ASP A 112 -36.16 7.88 7.75
C ASP A 112 -36.05 9.21 6.98
N GLU A 113 -35.08 10.06 7.32
CA GLU A 113 -34.79 11.30 6.58
C GLU A 113 -34.40 11.03 5.12
N LEU A 114 -33.61 9.97 4.86
CA LEU A 114 -33.21 9.58 3.51
C LEU A 114 -34.42 9.13 2.69
N GLN A 115 -35.31 8.32 3.28
CA GLN A 115 -36.49 7.80 2.61
C GLN A 115 -37.51 8.90 2.28
N GLU A 116 -37.71 9.85 3.19
CA GLU A 116 -38.51 11.05 2.93
C GLU A 116 -37.92 11.89 1.77
N GLU A 117 -36.61 12.04 1.76
CA GLU A 117 -35.92 12.80 0.72
C GLU A 117 -36.00 12.10 -0.64
N ILE A 118 -35.86 10.77 -0.66
CA ILE A 118 -36.05 9.94 -1.85
C ILE A 118 -37.46 10.15 -2.41
N ALA A 119 -38.50 10.01 -1.57
CA ALA A 119 -39.89 10.20 -1.99
C ALA A 119 -40.16 11.61 -2.54
N ARG A 120 -39.47 12.62 -2.00
CA ARG A 120 -39.56 14.02 -2.46
C ARG A 120 -38.84 14.26 -3.80
N ILE A 121 -37.72 13.60 -4.04
CA ILE A 121 -36.86 13.82 -5.22
C ILE A 121 -37.24 12.92 -6.40
N GLU A 122 -37.73 11.71 -6.17
CA GLU A 122 -38.12 10.75 -7.21
C GLU A 122 -39.03 11.35 -8.30
N PRO A 123 -40.15 12.03 -8.00
CA PRO A 123 -40.97 12.66 -9.03
C PRO A 123 -40.24 13.79 -9.77
N LYS A 124 -39.30 14.49 -9.12
CA LYS A 124 -38.49 15.55 -9.75
C LYS A 124 -37.43 14.99 -10.70
N ILE A 125 -36.89 13.80 -10.40
CA ILE A 125 -36.00 13.07 -11.32
C ILE A 125 -36.76 12.75 -12.60
N ALA A 126 -37.96 12.18 -12.49
CA ALA A 126 -38.80 11.85 -13.65
C ALA A 126 -39.15 13.08 -14.50
N GLN A 127 -39.35 14.23 -13.86
CA GLN A 127 -39.62 15.51 -14.54
C GLN A 127 -38.35 16.22 -15.04
N GLY A 128 -37.16 15.79 -14.64
CA GLY A 128 -35.90 16.47 -14.96
C GLY A 128 -35.71 17.81 -14.25
N THR A 129 -36.43 18.07 -13.16
CA THR A 129 -36.48 19.38 -12.47
C THR A 129 -35.59 19.47 -11.22
N VAL A 130 -34.85 18.40 -10.90
CA VAL A 130 -33.97 18.31 -9.73
C VAL A 130 -32.98 19.48 -9.69
N THR A 131 -32.83 20.08 -8.52
CA THR A 131 -31.83 21.14 -8.29
C THR A 131 -30.52 20.56 -7.75
N LYS A 132 -29.40 21.27 -7.97
CA LYS A 132 -28.07 20.86 -7.49
C LYS A 132 -28.03 20.68 -5.96
N ALA A 133 -28.71 21.55 -5.22
CA ALA A 133 -28.79 21.47 -3.77
C ALA A 133 -29.51 20.20 -3.30
N GLU A 134 -30.59 19.80 -3.98
CA GLU A 134 -31.33 18.57 -3.67
C GLU A 134 -30.51 17.32 -3.98
N ALA A 135 -29.84 17.27 -5.12
CA ALA A 135 -28.95 16.15 -5.45
C ALA A 135 -27.79 16.01 -4.44
N ASN A 136 -27.21 17.12 -3.99
CA ASN A 136 -26.16 17.12 -2.98
C ASN A 136 -26.67 16.73 -1.58
N ARG A 137 -27.89 17.18 -1.21
CA ARG A 137 -28.52 16.80 0.05
C ARG A 137 -28.79 15.30 0.10
N LEU A 138 -29.36 14.75 -0.97
CA LEU A 138 -29.62 13.32 -1.11
C LEU A 138 -28.32 12.50 -1.04
N HIS A 139 -27.27 12.93 -1.74
CA HIS A 139 -25.94 12.32 -1.66
C HIS A 139 -25.37 12.31 -0.23
N SER A 140 -25.52 13.41 0.49
CA SER A 140 -25.05 13.52 1.88
C SER A 140 -25.84 12.62 2.83
N LEU A 141 -27.15 12.48 2.63
CA LEU A 141 -28.00 11.57 3.40
C LEU A 141 -27.63 10.11 3.14
N GLU A 142 -27.51 9.72 1.87
CA GLU A 142 -27.12 8.36 1.47
C GLU A 142 -25.72 7.99 1.97
N ALA A 143 -24.75 8.91 1.84
CA ALA A 143 -23.40 8.70 2.36
C ALA A 143 -23.36 8.53 3.89
N ARG A 144 -24.25 9.20 4.63
CA ARG A 144 -24.36 9.03 6.08
C ARG A 144 -25.10 7.74 6.47
N ALA A 145 -26.14 7.38 5.73
CA ALA A 145 -26.96 6.20 6.00
C ALA A 145 -26.24 4.89 5.64
N HIS A 146 -25.55 4.87 4.49
CA HIS A 146 -24.98 3.65 3.91
C HIS A 146 -23.45 3.67 3.80
N GLY A 147 -22.80 4.82 4.07
CA GLY A 147 -21.35 4.97 3.91
C GLY A 147 -20.86 5.01 2.46
N HIS A 148 -21.76 4.82 1.49
CA HIS A 148 -21.47 4.87 0.06
C HIS A 148 -22.73 5.20 -0.74
N THR A 149 -22.56 5.72 -1.95
CA THR A 149 -23.66 5.84 -2.92
C THR A 149 -23.77 4.61 -3.79
N GLU A 150 -24.98 4.09 -3.95
CA GLU A 150 -25.24 3.00 -4.88
C GLU A 150 -25.05 3.46 -6.34
N LYS A 151 -24.30 2.68 -7.12
CA LYS A 151 -24.13 2.95 -8.56
C LYS A 151 -25.47 2.68 -9.27
N GLY A 152 -26.06 3.73 -9.83
CA GLY A 152 -27.37 3.64 -10.49
C GLY A 152 -28.56 3.85 -9.56
N GLY A 153 -28.32 4.13 -8.27
CA GLY A 153 -29.37 4.50 -7.33
C GLY A 153 -29.98 5.88 -7.61
N ILE A 154 -30.97 6.24 -6.79
CA ILE A 154 -31.76 7.48 -6.94
C ILE A 154 -30.86 8.73 -6.86
N THR A 155 -29.83 8.71 -6.02
CA THR A 155 -28.83 9.78 -5.94
C THR A 155 -28.04 9.95 -7.24
N ALA A 156 -27.60 8.85 -7.85
CA ALA A 156 -26.88 8.90 -9.13
C ALA A 156 -27.79 9.43 -10.25
N ALA A 157 -29.07 9.04 -10.25
CA ALA A 157 -30.07 9.56 -11.17
C ALA A 157 -30.30 11.08 -10.97
N ALA A 158 -30.43 11.53 -9.72
CA ALA A 158 -30.55 12.95 -9.37
C ALA A 158 -29.35 13.78 -9.86
N GLN A 159 -28.12 13.29 -9.61
CA GLN A 159 -26.90 13.95 -10.08
C GLN A 159 -26.81 13.99 -11.61
N SER A 160 -27.21 12.92 -12.29
CA SER A 160 -27.26 12.86 -13.76
C SER A 160 -28.24 13.88 -14.34
N VAL A 161 -29.42 14.04 -13.75
CA VAL A 161 -30.40 15.07 -14.15
C VAL A 161 -29.82 16.47 -13.98
N VAL A 162 -29.20 16.76 -12.84
CA VAL A 162 -28.55 18.06 -12.59
C VAL A 162 -27.45 18.33 -13.62
N ALA A 163 -26.57 17.36 -13.88
CA ALA A 163 -25.49 17.50 -14.86
C ALA A 163 -26.03 17.75 -16.28
N ARG A 164 -27.10 17.04 -16.69
CA ARG A 164 -27.76 17.28 -17.98
C ARG A 164 -28.33 18.68 -18.07
N ARG A 165 -28.97 19.16 -17.00
CA ARG A 165 -29.52 20.52 -16.94
C ARG A 165 -28.44 21.59 -16.98
N GLU A 166 -27.33 21.41 -16.26
CA GLU A 166 -26.19 22.32 -16.30
C GLU A 166 -25.57 22.41 -17.70
N ARG A 167 -25.52 21.30 -18.45
CA ARG A 167 -25.10 21.30 -19.86
C ARG A 167 -26.05 22.05 -20.78
N GLN A 168 -27.36 21.95 -20.58
CA GLN A 168 -28.35 22.69 -21.38
C GLN A 168 -28.40 24.18 -21.05
N LEU A 169 -28.14 24.53 -19.79
CA LEU A 169 -28.12 25.92 -19.33
C LEU A 169 -26.83 26.64 -19.64
N SER A 170 -25.73 25.90 -19.85
CA SER A 170 -24.53 26.45 -20.46
C SER A 170 -24.90 26.78 -21.90
N PRO A 171 -25.15 28.06 -22.25
CA PRO A 171 -25.43 28.40 -23.62
C PRO A 171 -24.17 27.99 -24.38
N SER A 172 -24.35 27.11 -25.36
CA SER A 172 -23.34 26.80 -26.36
C SER A 172 -22.95 28.12 -27.03
N GLY A 173 -21.99 28.82 -26.43
CA GLY A 173 -21.27 29.94 -27.01
C GLY A 173 -20.31 29.40 -28.06
N GLY A 174 -20.86 28.70 -29.04
CA GLY A 174 -20.19 28.44 -30.29
C GLY A 174 -20.04 29.77 -31.02
N PRO A 175 -18.85 30.08 -31.57
CA PRO A 175 -18.62 31.32 -32.26
C PRO A 175 -19.57 31.46 -33.45
N GLU A 176 -20.16 32.64 -33.53
CA GLU A 176 -20.98 33.18 -34.61
C GLU A 176 -20.23 33.09 -35.94
N ALA A 177 -20.37 31.96 -36.64
CA ALA A 177 -19.97 31.79 -38.02
C ALA A 177 -21.23 31.68 -38.89
N LEU A 178 -21.69 32.86 -39.32
CA LEU A 178 -22.38 33.18 -40.57
C LEU A 178 -23.30 32.08 -41.18
N GLN A 179 -24.61 32.28 -41.04
CA GLN A 179 -25.63 31.81 -41.99
C GLN A 179 -25.54 32.56 -43.35
N PRO A 180 -26.29 32.20 -44.43
CA PRO A 180 -27.23 31.07 -44.60
C PRO A 180 -26.97 30.24 -45.88
N SER A 181 -27.50 29.02 -45.92
CA SER A 181 -27.96 28.44 -47.19
C SER A 181 -29.22 27.64 -46.90
N ASP A 182 -30.33 28.20 -47.39
CA ASP A 182 -31.65 27.60 -47.45
C ASP A 182 -31.57 26.33 -48.30
N SER A 183 -31.78 25.16 -47.69
CA SER A 183 -32.29 23.97 -48.39
C SER A 183 -32.72 22.90 -47.37
N GLU A 184 -34.04 22.78 -47.27
CA GLU A 184 -34.77 21.53 -47.08
C GLU A 184 -34.54 20.72 -45.79
N GLN A 185 -35.47 20.97 -44.87
CA GLN A 185 -36.05 19.99 -43.94
C GLN A 185 -36.10 18.56 -44.49
N PRO A 186 -35.70 17.57 -43.67
CA PRO A 186 -36.47 16.35 -43.51
C PRO A 186 -37.03 16.27 -42.09
N GLN A 187 -38.36 16.26 -42.02
CA GLN A 187 -39.10 15.84 -40.84
C GLN A 187 -38.82 14.38 -40.50
N GLY A 188 -38.58 14.13 -39.22
CA GLY A 188 -39.14 12.98 -38.50
C GLY A 188 -38.39 11.67 -38.62
N ASN A 189 -37.46 11.42 -37.69
CA ASN A 189 -37.24 10.07 -37.21
C ASN A 189 -37.32 10.01 -35.68
N LYS A 190 -38.41 9.37 -35.24
CA LYS A 190 -38.67 8.93 -33.88
C LYS A 190 -37.60 7.91 -33.46
N GLY A 191 -37.03 8.12 -32.28
CA GLY A 191 -36.70 7.07 -31.33
C GLY A 191 -35.58 6.11 -31.72
N SER A 192 -34.34 6.56 -31.58
CA SER A 192 -33.28 5.66 -31.12
C SER A 192 -32.70 6.25 -29.83
N PHE A 193 -33.23 5.80 -28.69
CA PHE A 193 -32.64 6.07 -27.38
C PHE A 193 -31.37 5.22 -27.27
N THR A 194 -30.31 5.56 -27.98
CA THR A 194 -28.99 5.09 -27.59
C THR A 194 -28.69 5.73 -26.24
N SER A 195 -28.33 4.92 -25.25
CA SER A 195 -28.05 5.44 -23.91
C SER A 195 -26.89 6.44 -24.01
N SER A 196 -26.86 7.48 -23.18
CA SER A 196 -25.75 8.44 -23.18
C SER A 196 -24.37 7.77 -22.95
N GLU A 197 -24.38 6.57 -22.38
CA GLU A 197 -23.22 5.72 -22.20
C GLU A 197 -22.73 5.10 -23.51
N GLN A 198 -23.64 4.64 -24.38
CA GLN A 198 -23.28 4.20 -25.74
C GLN A 198 -22.70 5.34 -26.55
N GLN A 199 -23.30 6.53 -26.52
CA GLN A 199 -22.77 7.67 -27.26
C GLN A 199 -21.36 8.06 -26.77
N SER A 200 -21.13 8.06 -25.45
CA SER A 200 -19.80 8.30 -24.90
C SER A 200 -18.79 7.20 -25.28
N GLN A 201 -19.22 5.95 -25.41
CA GLN A 201 -18.35 4.88 -25.90
C GLN A 201 -17.98 5.08 -27.37
N TYR A 202 -18.94 5.41 -28.23
CA TYR A 202 -18.67 5.73 -29.64
C TYR A 202 -17.68 6.88 -29.81
N GLU A 203 -17.86 7.97 -29.06
CA GLU A 203 -16.93 9.10 -29.10
C GLU A 203 -15.52 8.71 -28.63
N LYS A 204 -15.39 7.82 -27.63
CA LYS A 204 -14.08 7.33 -27.16
C LYS A 204 -13.40 6.45 -28.21
N GLU A 205 -14.15 5.58 -28.88
CA GLU A 205 -13.64 4.71 -29.95
C GLU A 205 -13.22 5.52 -31.19
N GLU A 206 -14.02 6.51 -31.59
CA GLU A 206 -13.70 7.39 -32.72
C GLU A 206 -12.40 8.18 -32.46
N ASN A 207 -12.25 8.74 -31.26
CA ASN A 207 -11.02 9.43 -30.86
C ASN A 207 -9.79 8.48 -30.88
N LEU A 208 -9.95 7.23 -30.45
CA LEU A 208 -8.88 6.23 -30.51
C LEU A 208 -8.51 5.89 -31.96
N LEU A 209 -9.48 5.68 -32.83
CA LEU A 209 -9.27 5.39 -34.26
C LEU A 209 -8.57 6.56 -34.96
N GLN A 210 -9.04 7.79 -34.73
CA GLN A 210 -8.43 8.99 -35.32
C GLN A 210 -6.98 9.19 -34.86
N ALA A 211 -6.71 8.98 -33.56
CA ALA A 211 -5.35 9.03 -33.05
C ALA A 211 -4.50 7.91 -33.66
N ALA A 212 -5.01 6.68 -33.72
CA ALA A 212 -4.31 5.53 -34.30
C ALA A 212 -3.91 5.76 -35.76
N ASP A 213 -4.81 6.29 -36.60
CA ASP A 213 -4.53 6.62 -37.99
C ASP A 213 -3.42 7.67 -38.11
N ALA A 214 -3.40 8.68 -37.23
CA ALA A 214 -2.36 9.71 -37.22
C ALA A 214 -0.96 9.21 -36.84
N VAL A 215 -0.85 8.10 -36.10
CA VAL A 215 0.44 7.51 -35.69
C VAL A 215 0.81 6.26 -36.49
N LYS A 216 -0.08 5.75 -37.34
CA LYS A 216 0.11 4.48 -38.06
C LYS A 216 1.39 4.46 -38.90
N ASP A 217 1.58 5.45 -39.76
CA ASP A 217 2.77 5.53 -40.61
C ASP A 217 4.05 5.67 -39.77
N LYS A 218 4.00 6.40 -38.65
CA LYS A 218 5.13 6.55 -37.73
C LYS A 218 5.49 5.25 -37.01
N ILE A 219 4.50 4.40 -36.74
CA ILE A 219 4.73 3.06 -36.17
C ILE A 219 5.47 2.19 -37.18
N GLU A 220 5.07 2.20 -38.44
CA GLU A 220 5.72 1.45 -39.53
C GLU A 220 7.16 1.94 -39.77
N GLU A 221 7.38 3.25 -39.72
CA GLU A 221 8.71 3.87 -39.85
C GLU A 221 9.57 3.74 -38.58
N GLY A 222 8.98 3.40 -37.44
CA GLY A 222 9.66 3.37 -36.14
C GLY A 222 10.02 4.76 -35.58
N THR A 223 9.36 5.82 -36.04
CA THR A 223 9.63 7.22 -35.67
C THR A 223 8.74 7.74 -34.53
N VAL A 224 7.83 6.90 -34.01
CA VAL A 224 6.93 7.22 -32.89
C VAL A 224 7.68 7.79 -31.70
N THR A 225 7.11 8.84 -31.09
CA THR A 225 7.60 9.43 -29.85
C THR A 225 6.95 8.79 -28.62
N LYS A 226 7.65 8.83 -27.47
CA LYS A 226 7.11 8.34 -26.19
C LYS A 226 5.80 9.01 -25.78
N ALA A 227 5.64 10.30 -26.11
CA ALA A 227 4.43 11.05 -25.84
C ALA A 227 3.24 10.52 -26.65
N GLU A 228 3.43 10.23 -27.94
CA GLU A 228 2.39 9.65 -28.81
C GLU A 228 2.00 8.24 -28.36
N ALA A 229 2.98 7.40 -28.00
CA ALA A 229 2.71 6.06 -27.49
C ALA A 229 1.92 6.10 -26.16
N SER A 230 2.26 7.02 -25.25
CA SER A 230 1.53 7.21 -23.98
C SER A 230 0.12 7.77 -24.21
N HIS A 231 -0.06 8.64 -25.21
CA HIS A 231 -1.36 9.19 -25.58
C HIS A 231 -2.30 8.10 -26.11
N LEU A 232 -1.82 7.25 -27.02
CA LEU A 232 -2.57 6.09 -27.51
C LEU A 232 -2.95 5.13 -26.39
N GLN A 233 -2.04 4.84 -25.46
CA GLN A 233 -2.34 3.98 -24.30
C GLN A 233 -3.48 4.57 -23.46
N SER A 234 -3.45 5.88 -23.20
CA SER A 234 -4.49 6.56 -22.42
C SER A 234 -5.86 6.51 -23.11
N LEU A 235 -5.91 6.70 -24.43
CA LEU A 235 -7.14 6.59 -25.21
C LEU A 235 -7.68 5.15 -25.22
N GLU A 236 -6.81 4.16 -25.39
CA GLU A 236 -7.19 2.74 -25.38
C GLU A 236 -7.72 2.31 -24.01
N SER A 237 -7.05 2.69 -22.91
CA SER A 237 -7.56 2.43 -21.55
C SER A 237 -8.89 3.14 -21.28
N ARG A 238 -9.14 4.32 -21.87
CA ARG A 238 -10.42 5.02 -21.70
C ARG A 238 -11.55 4.37 -22.51
N ALA A 239 -11.25 3.84 -23.69
CA ALA A 239 -12.22 3.19 -24.57
C ALA A 239 -12.55 1.76 -24.12
N HIS A 240 -11.53 0.97 -23.76
CA HIS A 240 -11.66 -0.47 -23.49
C HIS A 240 -11.39 -0.88 -22.03
N GLY A 241 -10.99 0.05 -21.15
CA GLY A 241 -10.64 -0.23 -19.76
C GLY A 241 -9.22 -0.74 -19.59
N ASP A 242 -8.78 -1.65 -20.48
CA ASP A 242 -7.44 -2.23 -20.50
C ASP A 242 -6.79 -2.08 -21.88
N THR A 243 -5.46 -2.01 -21.92
CA THR A 243 -4.70 -2.11 -23.19
C THR A 243 -4.65 -3.56 -23.68
N ALA A 244 -5.17 -3.81 -24.88
CA ALA A 244 -5.13 -5.12 -25.49
C ALA A 244 -3.70 -5.49 -25.88
N LYS A 245 -3.27 -6.71 -25.53
CA LYS A 245 -1.95 -7.22 -25.96
C LYS A 245 -1.94 -7.35 -27.48
N GLY A 246 -1.02 -6.65 -28.14
CA GLY A 246 -0.95 -6.58 -29.60
C GLY A 246 -1.84 -5.50 -30.23
N GLY A 247 -2.52 -4.67 -29.43
CA GLY A 247 -3.21 -3.48 -29.89
C GLY A 247 -2.25 -2.42 -30.45
N ILE A 248 -2.80 -1.36 -31.04
CA ILE A 248 -2.01 -0.28 -31.66
C ILE A 248 -1.18 0.46 -30.61
N ALA A 249 -1.72 0.71 -29.40
CA ALA A 249 -0.92 1.35 -28.35
C ALA A 249 0.22 0.46 -27.86
N ALA A 250 -0.02 -0.85 -27.69
CA ALA A 250 1.02 -1.81 -27.33
C ALA A 250 2.13 -1.87 -28.42
N THR A 251 1.73 -1.80 -29.69
CA THR A 251 2.67 -1.75 -30.82
C THR A 251 3.50 -0.47 -30.80
N ALA A 252 2.87 0.69 -30.59
CA ALA A 252 3.54 1.98 -30.43
C ALA A 252 4.52 2.01 -29.23
N GLN A 253 4.15 1.38 -28.11
CA GLN A 253 5.06 1.23 -26.97
C GLN A 253 6.24 0.33 -27.30
N SER A 254 6.01 -0.79 -28.00
CA SER A 254 7.10 -1.67 -28.41
C SER A 254 8.06 -1.01 -29.39
N THR A 255 7.58 -0.16 -30.31
CA THR A 255 8.45 0.55 -31.26
C THR A 255 9.31 1.59 -30.55
N THR A 256 8.73 2.37 -29.63
CA THR A 256 9.49 3.33 -28.81
C THR A 256 10.54 2.63 -27.93
N ALA A 257 10.20 1.53 -27.26
CA ALA A 257 11.14 0.78 -26.43
C ALA A 257 12.31 0.21 -27.25
N ARG A 258 12.05 -0.34 -28.45
CA ARG A 258 13.11 -0.80 -29.37
C ARG A 258 14.03 0.33 -29.82
N ARG A 259 13.48 1.53 -30.03
CA ARG A 259 14.29 2.70 -30.39
C ARG A 259 15.18 3.13 -29.23
N GLU A 260 14.64 3.16 -28.01
CA GLU A 260 15.41 3.48 -26.81
C GLU A 260 16.53 2.44 -26.56
N SER A 261 16.27 1.14 -26.76
CA SER A 261 17.31 0.11 -26.65
C SER A 261 18.41 0.29 -27.69
N ASN A 262 18.05 0.57 -28.95
CA ASN A 262 19.03 0.75 -30.03
C ASN A 262 19.85 2.04 -29.87
N ALA A 263 19.28 3.10 -29.28
CA ALA A 263 20.01 4.34 -29.00
C ALA A 263 21.06 4.16 -27.90
N ASN A 264 20.84 3.22 -26.98
CA ASN A 264 21.76 2.92 -25.89
C ASN A 264 22.86 1.89 -26.28
N ASP A 265 22.71 1.21 -27.42
CA ASP A 265 23.63 0.18 -27.93
C ASP A 265 24.81 0.73 -28.76
N ALA A 266 25.10 2.02 -28.68
CA ALA A 266 26.34 2.62 -29.23
C ALA A 266 27.60 2.26 -28.41
N CYS A 267 27.58 1.16 -27.66
CA CYS A 267 28.74 0.57 -27.03
C CYS A 267 28.67 -0.96 -27.22
N PRO A 268 29.53 -1.57 -28.05
CA PRO A 268 29.38 -2.98 -28.37
C PRO A 268 29.96 -3.80 -27.22
N CYS A 269 29.13 -4.59 -26.54
CA CYS A 269 29.54 -5.86 -25.95
C CYS A 269 28.34 -6.69 -25.46
N ALA A 270 28.15 -7.82 -26.14
CA ALA A 270 27.58 -9.08 -25.67
C ALA A 270 26.05 -9.19 -25.48
N ASP A 271 25.45 -9.83 -26.49
CA ASP A 271 24.49 -10.94 -26.38
C ASP A 271 23.81 -11.18 -25.02
N SER A 272 22.55 -10.76 -24.90
CA SER A 272 21.60 -11.53 -24.10
C SER A 272 20.17 -11.34 -24.57
N LYS A 273 19.70 -12.29 -25.38
CA LYS A 273 18.28 -12.49 -25.68
C LYS A 273 17.64 -13.20 -24.49
N ASN A 274 16.92 -12.46 -23.65
CA ASN A 274 15.88 -13.06 -22.81
C ASN A 274 14.79 -12.02 -22.48
N THR A 275 13.77 -11.95 -23.33
CA THR A 275 12.51 -11.28 -23.02
C THR A 275 11.76 -12.09 -21.97
N LEU A 276 11.97 -11.73 -20.70
CA LEU A 276 11.26 -12.31 -19.56
C LEU A 276 9.85 -11.73 -19.41
N SER A 277 8.96 -12.57 -18.93
CA SER A 277 7.52 -12.38 -18.85
C SER A 277 7.15 -11.30 -17.82
N SER A 278 6.05 -10.57 -18.04
CA SER A 278 5.55 -9.49 -17.18
C SER A 278 5.23 -9.90 -15.72
N LYS A 279 5.26 -11.19 -15.38
CA LYS A 279 5.13 -11.68 -13.99
C LYS A 279 6.48 -11.74 -13.24
N GLU A 280 7.61 -11.68 -13.93
CA GLU A 280 8.98 -11.77 -13.37
C GLU A 280 9.64 -10.41 -13.15
N GLN A 281 9.12 -9.34 -13.75
CA GLN A 281 9.65 -7.99 -13.58
C GLN A 281 9.72 -7.49 -12.13
N PRO A 282 8.71 -7.70 -11.25
CA PRO A 282 8.83 -7.26 -9.86
C PRO A 282 9.84 -8.07 -9.04
N TYR A 283 10.18 -9.30 -9.47
CA TYR A 283 11.21 -10.10 -8.80
C TYR A 283 12.61 -9.60 -9.16
N HIS A 284 12.84 -9.29 -10.44
CA HIS A 284 14.13 -8.75 -10.86
C HIS A 284 14.47 -7.41 -10.20
N SER A 285 13.49 -6.53 -10.04
CA SER A 285 13.72 -5.24 -9.37
C SER A 285 14.09 -5.41 -7.88
N LYS A 286 13.52 -6.40 -7.19
CA LYS A 286 13.82 -6.63 -5.77
C LYS A 286 15.22 -7.22 -5.59
N GLU A 287 15.60 -8.16 -6.45
CA GLU A 287 16.93 -8.78 -6.44
C GLU A 287 18.04 -7.77 -6.76
N GLU A 288 17.81 -6.90 -7.73
CA GLU A 288 18.79 -5.87 -8.10
C GLU A 288 18.96 -4.81 -7.02
N ASN A 289 17.85 -4.41 -6.37
CA ASN A 289 17.90 -3.53 -5.20
C ASN A 289 18.68 -4.16 -4.03
N LEU A 290 18.54 -5.48 -3.81
CA LEU A 290 19.33 -6.20 -2.81
C LEU A 290 20.82 -6.16 -3.16
N ARG A 291 21.20 -6.53 -4.39
CA ARG A 291 22.60 -6.51 -4.85
C ARG A 291 23.26 -5.15 -4.74
N GLN A 292 22.55 -4.06 -5.05
CA GLN A 292 23.08 -2.70 -4.91
C GLN A 292 23.40 -2.34 -3.45
N VAL A 293 22.66 -2.89 -2.49
CA VAL A 293 22.88 -2.67 -1.05
C VAL A 293 23.94 -3.63 -0.49
N GLU A 294 24.03 -4.86 -1.01
CA GLU A 294 25.02 -5.86 -0.60
C GLU A 294 26.48 -5.43 -0.85
N LEU A 295 26.76 -4.89 -2.05
CA LEU A 295 28.13 -4.53 -2.46
C LEU A 295 28.86 -3.60 -1.46
N PRO A 296 28.31 -2.44 -1.06
CA PRO A 296 28.98 -1.56 -0.11
C PRO A 296 29.03 -2.16 1.30
N ILE A 297 28.02 -2.92 1.72
CA ILE A 297 27.96 -3.48 3.08
C ILE A 297 28.94 -4.64 3.25
N ARG A 298 29.17 -5.45 2.21
CA ARG A 298 30.11 -6.57 2.27
C ARG A 298 31.54 -6.13 2.61
N LEU A 299 31.97 -4.98 2.08
CA LEU A 299 33.27 -4.38 2.45
C LEU A 299 33.26 -3.91 3.91
N LYS A 300 32.21 -3.20 4.33
CA LYS A 300 32.08 -2.70 5.70
C LYS A 300 31.98 -3.81 6.77
N ILE A 301 31.44 -4.97 6.42
CA ILE A 301 31.43 -6.15 7.29
C ILE A 301 32.87 -6.61 7.58
N GLN A 302 33.72 -6.66 6.56
CA GLN A 302 35.13 -7.05 6.70
C GLN A 302 35.89 -6.05 7.56
N ASP A 303 35.63 -4.75 7.35
CA ASP A 303 36.24 -3.67 8.11
C ASP A 303 35.66 -3.53 9.54
N GLY A 304 34.54 -4.20 9.82
CA GLY A 304 33.82 -4.04 11.08
C GLY A 304 33.27 -2.63 11.29
N THR A 305 32.92 -1.91 10.23
CA THR A 305 32.44 -0.51 10.24
C THR A 305 30.96 -0.35 9.84
N VAL A 306 30.22 -1.46 9.79
CA VAL A 306 28.79 -1.46 9.44
C VAL A 306 27.99 -0.64 10.46
N MET A 307 27.15 0.29 9.99
CA MET A 307 26.22 1.01 10.86
C MET A 307 24.89 0.26 11.04
N ALA A 308 24.20 0.47 12.17
CA ALA A 308 22.90 -0.16 12.44
C ALA A 308 21.85 0.10 11.36
N ALA A 309 21.79 1.32 10.82
CA ALA A 309 20.87 1.68 9.74
C ALA A 309 21.16 0.90 8.44
N GLU A 310 22.43 0.60 8.16
CA GLU A 310 22.85 -0.15 6.97
C GLU A 310 22.49 -1.63 7.11
N ALA A 311 22.75 -2.22 8.28
CA ALA A 311 22.34 -3.59 8.60
C ALA A 311 20.82 -3.77 8.50
N ASN A 312 20.04 -2.80 9.01
CA ASN A 312 18.57 -2.83 8.93
C ASN A 312 18.07 -2.66 7.49
N LYS A 313 18.69 -1.78 6.70
CA LYS A 313 18.36 -1.59 5.28
C LYS A 313 18.60 -2.88 4.49
N LEU A 314 19.75 -3.53 4.69
CA LEU A 314 20.07 -4.80 4.04
C LEU A 314 19.08 -5.90 4.43
N HIS A 315 18.77 -6.03 5.71
CA HIS A 315 17.77 -6.99 6.20
C HIS A 315 16.38 -6.75 5.58
N SER A 316 15.93 -5.50 5.48
CA SER A 316 14.65 -5.17 4.84
C SER A 316 14.64 -5.50 3.34
N CYS A 317 15.75 -5.25 2.64
CA CYS A 317 15.91 -5.64 1.23
C CYS A 317 15.87 -7.16 1.06
N GLU A 318 16.57 -7.92 1.91
CA GLU A 318 16.59 -9.38 1.88
C GLU A 318 15.20 -9.97 2.16
N MET A 319 14.51 -9.48 3.19
CA MET A 319 13.13 -9.88 3.51
C MET A 319 12.15 -9.58 2.37
N ARG A 320 12.36 -8.50 1.61
CA ARG A 320 11.50 -8.16 0.47
C ARG A 320 11.79 -9.01 -0.76
N ALA A 321 13.04 -9.37 -0.98
CA ALA A 321 13.50 -10.18 -2.11
C ALA A 321 13.16 -11.67 -1.90
N HIS A 322 13.49 -12.22 -0.73
CA HIS A 322 13.41 -13.66 -0.46
C HIS A 322 12.33 -14.04 0.56
N GLY A 323 11.70 -13.10 1.24
CA GLY A 323 10.67 -13.38 2.26
C GLY A 323 11.21 -13.91 3.59
N HIS A 324 12.52 -14.08 3.71
CA HIS A 324 13.20 -14.58 4.90
C HIS A 324 14.66 -14.09 4.88
N THR A 325 15.36 -14.27 6.00
CA THR A 325 16.81 -14.01 6.11
C THR A 325 17.53 -15.31 6.35
N GLU A 326 18.54 -15.59 5.53
CA GLU A 326 19.31 -16.82 5.67
C GLU A 326 20.19 -16.75 6.93
N LYS A 327 20.21 -17.82 7.73
CA LYS A 327 21.09 -17.91 8.89
C LYS A 327 22.54 -17.96 8.40
N GLY A 328 23.33 -16.95 8.76
CA GLY A 328 24.70 -16.81 8.26
C GLY A 328 24.80 -16.05 6.93
N GLY A 329 23.68 -15.58 6.38
CA GLY A 329 23.65 -14.68 5.23
C GLY A 329 24.25 -13.31 5.54
N LEU A 330 24.34 -12.46 4.50
CA LEU A 330 24.99 -11.16 4.60
C LEU A 330 24.28 -10.23 5.61
N ALA A 331 22.94 -10.19 5.64
CA ALA A 331 22.22 -9.36 6.61
C ALA A 331 22.37 -9.87 8.05
N ALA A 332 22.29 -11.18 8.26
CA ALA A 332 22.52 -11.77 9.58
C ALA A 332 23.95 -11.47 10.10
N THR A 333 24.93 -11.52 9.20
CA THR A 333 26.33 -11.17 9.52
C THR A 333 26.47 -9.68 9.84
N ALA A 334 25.86 -8.81 9.04
CA ALA A 334 25.84 -7.36 9.29
C ALA A 334 25.24 -7.02 10.66
N GLN A 335 24.10 -7.63 11.02
CA GLN A 335 23.46 -7.45 12.32
C GLN A 335 24.35 -7.94 13.47
N SER A 336 25.02 -9.08 13.30
CA SER A 336 25.96 -9.62 14.30
C SER A 336 27.16 -8.68 14.54
N VAL A 337 27.71 -8.07 13.48
CA VAL A 337 28.80 -7.09 13.60
C VAL A 337 28.34 -5.85 14.39
N VAL A 338 27.16 -5.31 14.08
CA VAL A 338 26.59 -4.16 14.80
C VAL A 338 26.36 -4.50 16.27
N ALA A 339 25.80 -5.68 16.57
CA ALA A 339 25.58 -6.11 17.96
C ALA A 339 26.89 -6.24 18.74
N ARG A 340 27.97 -6.72 18.11
CA ARG A 340 29.31 -6.80 18.73
C ARG A 340 29.88 -5.41 19.01
N GLN A 341 29.75 -4.46 18.08
CA GLN A 341 30.19 -3.07 18.30
C GLN A 341 29.46 -2.43 19.49
N GLN A 342 28.14 -2.58 19.56
CA GLN A 342 27.35 -2.04 20.67
C GLN A 342 27.77 -2.64 22.02
N LYS A 343 28.09 -3.94 22.05
CA LYS A 343 28.62 -4.59 23.25
C LYS A 343 29.96 -3.99 23.68
N THR A 344 30.91 -3.79 22.75
CA THR A 344 32.21 -3.20 23.07
C THR A 344 32.12 -1.76 23.59
N LEU A 345 31.13 -0.98 23.15
CA LEU A 345 30.88 0.37 23.66
C LEU A 345 30.26 0.35 25.06
N SER A 346 29.50 -0.70 25.39
CA SER A 346 28.87 -0.85 26.70
C SER A 346 29.87 -1.32 27.76
N ASP A 347 30.85 -2.16 27.38
CA ASP A 347 31.85 -2.71 28.29
C ASP A 347 32.90 -1.65 28.72
N THR A 348 33.24 -0.69 27.87
CA THR A 348 34.14 0.42 28.24
C THR A 348 33.49 1.45 29.16
N SER A 349 32.16 1.57 29.15
CA SER A 349 31.43 2.50 30.03
C SER A 349 31.28 2.01 31.48
N ASN A 350 31.58 0.74 31.76
CA ASN A 350 31.45 0.14 33.10
C ASN A 350 32.80 -0.12 33.80
N SER A 351 33.89 0.47 33.31
CA SER A 351 35.16 0.47 34.04
C SER A 351 34.95 1.21 35.38
N PRO A 352 35.10 0.56 36.54
CA PRO A 352 35.02 1.23 37.83
C PRO A 352 36.16 2.23 37.90
N TYR A 353 35.83 3.53 37.83
CA TYR A 353 36.80 4.58 38.16
C TYR A 353 37.30 4.31 39.59
N PRO A 354 38.60 4.07 39.82
CA PRO A 354 39.14 4.14 41.16
C PRO A 354 39.00 5.59 41.62
N SER A 355 38.17 5.81 42.63
CA SER A 355 38.04 7.09 43.32
C SER A 355 39.37 7.42 43.99
N GLU A 356 40.17 8.28 43.36
CA GLU A 356 41.35 8.88 43.98
C GLU A 356 40.90 9.97 44.97
N THR A 357 41.01 9.67 46.26
CA THR A 357 41.04 10.67 47.33
C THR A 357 42.48 10.97 47.71
N ASP A 358 42.84 12.27 47.65
CA ASP A 358 43.82 13.00 48.47
C ASP A 358 45.27 12.49 48.58
N THR A 359 46.27 13.25 48.11
CA THR A 359 47.02 14.25 48.92
C THR A 359 48.22 14.89 48.18
N GLU A 360 48.43 16.17 48.48
CA GLU A 360 49.70 16.92 48.57
C GLU A 360 50.63 17.17 47.36
N SER A 361 50.64 18.45 46.99
CA SER A 361 51.77 19.30 46.58
C SER A 361 53.20 18.76 46.76
N ARG A 362 53.95 18.71 45.66
CA ARG A 362 55.37 19.11 45.64
C ARG A 362 55.86 19.53 44.25
N LYS A 363 56.43 20.74 44.18
CA LYS A 363 57.26 21.24 43.08
C LYS A 363 58.47 20.33 42.87
N GLU A 364 58.85 20.05 41.62
CA GLU A 364 60.17 20.40 41.06
C GLU A 364 60.26 20.01 39.58
N ASP A 365 61.01 20.83 38.86
CA ASP A 365 61.34 20.77 37.44
C ASP A 365 62.05 19.47 37.03
N ILE A 366 62.03 19.19 35.72
CA ILE A 366 63.16 18.83 34.83
C ILE A 366 62.67 17.90 33.71
N ASN A 367 62.54 18.50 32.52
CA ASN A 367 63.23 18.17 31.27
C ASN A 367 63.35 16.71 30.75
N VAL A 368 63.40 16.67 29.41
CA VAL A 368 63.92 15.64 28.49
C VAL A 368 62.88 14.66 27.93
N GLY A 369 62.60 14.87 26.65
CA GLY A 369 61.71 14.06 25.84
C GLY A 369 62.19 12.64 25.59
N LYS A 370 61.24 11.82 25.13
CA LYS A 370 61.48 10.55 24.46
C LYS A 370 60.26 10.21 23.60
N GLU A 371 60.50 10.14 22.29
CA GLU A 371 59.62 9.48 21.32
C GLU A 371 59.32 8.04 21.74
N PRO A 372 58.11 7.53 21.49
CA PRO A 372 57.88 6.10 21.42
C PRO A 372 58.02 5.60 19.97
N LYS A 373 59.16 4.93 19.76
CA LYS A 373 59.41 3.73 18.95
C LYS A 373 58.20 3.15 18.18
N LYS A 374 58.39 3.03 16.86
CA LYS A 374 57.73 2.04 16.00
C LYS A 374 57.87 0.63 16.60
N VAL A 375 56.75 -0.06 16.77
CA VAL A 375 56.72 -1.52 16.99
C VAL A 375 56.42 -2.16 15.65
N GLU A 376 57.48 -2.69 15.05
CA GLU A 376 57.47 -3.73 14.03
C GLU A 376 57.12 -5.04 14.75
N GLY A 377 56.03 -5.69 14.36
CA GLY A 377 55.67 -7.06 14.75
C GLY A 377 55.07 -7.71 13.51
N ASP A 378 55.90 -8.35 12.71
CA ASP A 378 56.35 -9.75 12.81
C ASP A 378 55.30 -10.73 12.29
N LEU A 379 55.77 -11.52 11.31
CA LEU A 379 55.04 -12.37 10.41
C LEU A 379 54.67 -13.68 11.14
N GLY A 380 53.40 -13.81 11.48
CA GLY A 380 52.81 -15.08 11.90
C GLY A 380 52.33 -15.89 10.70
N ASP A 381 53.19 -16.81 10.27
CA ASP A 381 52.88 -17.98 9.43
C ASP A 381 51.74 -18.86 10.01
N VAL A 382 51.37 -19.87 9.21
CA VAL A 382 50.61 -21.10 9.58
C VAL A 382 49.07 -20.92 9.58
N LEU A 383 48.20 -21.65 8.86
CA LEU A 383 48.18 -23.07 8.47
C LEU A 383 47.50 -23.29 7.10
N LYS A 384 48.19 -24.06 6.24
CA LYS A 384 47.57 -24.94 5.25
C LYS A 384 46.88 -26.09 5.99
N THR A 385 45.61 -26.32 5.72
CA THR A 385 45.00 -27.64 5.91
C THR A 385 44.38 -28.06 4.59
N GLU A 386 45.08 -29.01 3.97
CA GLU A 386 44.52 -29.98 3.03
C GLU A 386 43.34 -30.70 3.70
N ASN A 387 42.27 -30.92 2.96
CA ASN A 387 41.42 -32.09 3.17
C ASN A 387 40.87 -32.53 1.81
N GLU A 388 41.49 -33.58 1.31
CA GLU A 388 41.01 -34.48 0.28
C GLU A 388 39.81 -35.29 0.79
N ALA A 389 38.86 -35.48 -0.13
CA ALA A 389 38.06 -36.68 -0.40
C ALA A 389 37.39 -37.45 0.75
N GLN A 390 36.05 -37.53 0.68
CA GLN A 390 35.36 -38.78 0.35
C GLN A 390 34.03 -38.54 -0.35
#